data_AF-A0A352NYN1-F1
#
_entry.id   AF-A0A352NYN1-F1
#
_cell.length_a   1.000
_cell.length_b   1.000
_cell.length_c   1.000
_cell.angle_alpha   90.00
_cell.angle_beta   90.00
_cell.angle_gamma   90.00
#
_symmetry.space_group_name_H-M   'P 1'
#
loop_
_entity.id
_entity.type
_entity.pdbx_description
1 polymer ?
#
loop_
_entity_poly.entity_id
_entity_poly.type
_entity_poly.pdbx_seq_one_letter_code
_entity_poly.pdbx_strand_id
1 'polypeptide(L)'
;MEIDHLIQNIVLGNQFKVPQEKKGGILLDIIKKQLESNQISPNISSMYKKFSVNIPKISRLSEVPFIPVNMFKKFDLLTCSNEDVIRILNSSSTTSGIPSKIYLDKITSIRQTQGLVNTLKDFIGKSRRPLLILDTEAVNRKSDVLSARGAAIRGISSFASSITYAMDRKGENLGINLSRLKKFENENRDKEVLVYGFTYIIWSKFVKELKKRNISLSLPKMKLLHSGGWKKLVSESVGKEEFNGRTAEVFGTEEKNILDFYGMVEQLGVVFVDCEYGYKHIPDFADG
;
A
#
# COMPACT_ATOMS: atom_id res chain seq x y z
N MET A 1 16.07 23.06 12.95
CA MET A 1 14.80 22.83 12.21
C MET A 1 14.04 21.77 12.99
N GLU A 2 12.79 22.04 13.38
CA GLU A 2 11.99 21.09 14.15
C GLU A 2 11.80 19.79 13.34
N ILE A 3 11.94 18.63 13.99
CA ILE A 3 11.95 17.32 13.29
C ILE A 3 10.67 17.09 12.47
N ASP A 4 9.55 17.62 12.96
CA ASP A 4 8.26 17.52 12.28
C ASP A 4 8.26 18.25 10.94
N HIS A 5 8.99 19.37 10.82
CA HIS A 5 9.17 20.08 9.56
C HIS A 5 10.02 19.28 8.57
N LEU A 6 11.06 18.56 9.05
CA LEU A 6 11.83 17.65 8.20
C LEU A 6 10.95 16.51 7.66
N ILE A 7 10.18 15.87 8.53
CA ILE A 7 9.23 14.80 8.16
C ILE A 7 8.21 15.32 7.15
N GLN A 8 7.61 16.48 7.44
CA GLN A 8 6.60 17.07 6.56
C GLN A 8 7.19 17.39 5.18
N ASN A 9 8.38 17.97 5.10
CA ASN A 9 9.01 18.31 3.82
C ASN A 9 9.34 17.09 2.97
N ILE A 10 9.92 16.04 3.58
CA ILE A 10 10.30 14.85 2.82
C ILE A 10 9.07 14.04 2.36
N VAL A 11 8.02 13.98 3.19
CA VAL A 11 6.76 13.28 2.87
C VAL A 11 5.90 14.05 1.86
N LEU A 12 5.83 15.39 1.95
CA LEU A 12 5.00 16.22 1.07
C LEU A 12 5.70 16.64 -0.23
N GLY A 13 7.02 16.48 -0.31
CA GLY A 13 7.80 16.75 -1.51
C GLY A 13 7.33 15.99 -2.76
N ASN A 14 7.85 16.40 -3.92
CA ASN A 14 7.79 15.56 -5.11
C ASN A 14 8.75 14.40 -4.89
N GLN A 15 8.23 13.17 -5.01
CA GLN A 15 8.99 11.99 -4.62
C GLN A 15 9.96 11.59 -5.73
N PHE A 16 10.95 10.76 -5.39
CA PHE A 16 11.96 10.24 -6.30
C PHE A 16 12.88 11.32 -6.87
N LYS A 17 13.10 12.42 -6.12
CA LYS A 17 13.92 13.56 -6.57
C LYS A 17 15.15 13.80 -5.70
N VAL A 18 15.21 13.24 -4.50
CA VAL A 18 16.31 13.52 -3.57
C VAL A 18 17.47 12.56 -3.84
N PRO A 19 18.69 13.05 -4.14
CA PRO A 19 19.87 12.19 -4.30
C PRO A 19 20.15 11.36 -3.05
N GLN A 20 20.61 10.12 -3.21
CA GLN A 20 20.77 9.16 -2.10
C GLN A 20 21.61 9.70 -0.94
N GLU A 21 22.70 10.42 -1.20
CA GLU A 21 23.55 11.01 -0.15
C GLU A 21 22.79 12.03 0.70
N LYS A 22 22.07 12.96 0.05
CA LYS A 22 21.24 13.97 0.72
C LYS A 22 20.06 13.33 1.44
N LYS A 23 19.43 12.32 0.82
CA LYS A 23 18.34 11.55 1.40
C LYS A 23 18.79 10.86 2.69
N GLY A 24 19.97 10.24 2.66
CA GLY A 24 20.58 9.54 3.79
C GLY A 24 20.72 10.43 5.03
N GLY A 25 21.25 11.64 4.86
CA GLY A 25 21.39 12.60 5.96
C GLY A 25 20.03 13.01 6.57
N ILE A 26 19.04 13.35 5.73
CA ILE A 26 17.72 13.76 6.21
C ILE A 26 17.03 12.61 6.97
N LEU A 27 17.06 11.39 6.42
CA LEU A 27 16.47 10.22 7.05
C LEU A 27 17.17 9.87 8.38
N LEU A 28 18.50 10.00 8.42
CA LEU A 28 19.26 9.73 9.64
C LEU A 28 18.86 10.66 10.79
N ASP A 29 18.73 11.96 10.52
CA ASP A 29 18.30 12.94 11.52
C ASP A 29 16.90 12.61 12.06
N ILE A 30 15.95 12.28 11.16
CA ILE A 30 14.59 11.86 11.52
C ILE A 30 14.61 10.59 12.38
N ILE A 31 15.32 9.56 11.91
CA ILE A 31 15.35 8.25 12.57
C ILE A 31 16.02 8.36 13.94
N LYS A 32 17.14 9.09 14.09
CA LYS A 32 17.78 9.27 15.40
C LYS A 32 16.82 9.87 16.41
N LYS A 33 16.04 10.87 16.01
CA LYS A 33 15.04 11.46 16.90
C LYS A 33 13.91 10.47 17.25
N GLN A 34 13.50 9.64 16.30
CA GLN A 34 12.53 8.58 16.55
C GLN A 34 13.09 7.48 17.46
N LEU A 35 14.35 7.09 17.31
CA LEU A 35 15.01 6.14 18.22
C LEU A 35 14.99 6.66 19.66
N GLU A 36 15.19 7.97 19.87
CA GLU A 36 15.07 8.58 21.21
C GLU A 36 13.64 8.43 21.76
N SER A 37 12.62 8.82 20.99
CA SER A 37 11.23 8.77 21.45
C SER A 37 10.71 7.33 21.63
N ASN A 38 11.16 6.39 20.82
CA ASN A 38 10.69 5.00 20.84
C ASN A 38 11.05 4.25 22.13
N GLN A 39 11.99 4.77 22.91
CA GLN A 39 12.36 4.21 24.22
C GLN A 39 11.24 4.28 25.26
N ILE A 40 10.18 5.06 25.02
CA ILE A 40 8.96 5.03 25.84
C ILE A 40 8.30 3.64 25.82
N SER A 41 8.49 2.89 24.73
CA SER A 41 8.03 1.51 24.64
C SER A 41 8.95 0.59 25.46
N PRO A 42 8.44 -0.11 26.49
CA PRO A 42 9.28 -0.99 27.31
C PRO A 42 9.92 -2.12 26.50
N ASN A 43 9.21 -2.63 25.48
CA ASN A 43 9.68 -3.69 24.61
C ASN A 43 10.81 -3.22 23.68
N ILE A 44 10.69 -2.01 23.11
CA ILE A 44 11.76 -1.42 22.27
C ILE A 44 12.96 -1.03 23.14
N SER A 45 12.73 -0.43 24.31
CA SER A 45 13.80 -0.07 25.26
C SER A 45 14.60 -1.30 25.70
N SER A 46 13.93 -2.41 26.01
CA SER A 46 14.57 -3.69 26.33
C SER A 46 15.44 -4.21 25.16
N MET A 47 14.92 -4.13 23.92
CA MET A 47 15.67 -4.49 22.71
C MET A 47 16.92 -3.62 22.54
N TYR A 48 16.80 -2.30 22.68
CA TYR A 48 17.94 -1.38 22.57
C TYR A 48 19.02 -1.67 23.60
N LYS A 49 18.64 -1.96 24.85
CA LYS A 49 19.58 -2.38 25.91
C LYS A 49 20.28 -3.68 25.55
N LYS A 50 19.53 -4.69 25.08
CA LYS A 50 20.09 -5.99 24.69
C LYS A 50 21.09 -5.88 23.55
N PHE A 51 20.83 -5.01 22.58
CA PHE A 51 21.72 -4.75 21.45
C PHE A 51 22.76 -3.67 21.71
N SER A 52 22.84 -3.13 22.93
CA SER A 52 23.78 -2.05 23.29
C SER A 52 23.72 -0.85 22.33
N VAL A 53 22.51 -0.48 21.88
CA VAL A 53 22.29 0.61 20.93
C VAL A 53 22.74 1.93 21.56
N ASN A 54 23.68 2.60 20.88
CA ASN A 54 24.18 3.92 21.28
C ASN A 54 23.78 4.96 20.22
N ILE A 55 22.62 5.60 20.40
CA ILE A 55 22.02 6.52 19.42
C ILE A 55 22.98 7.66 19.01
N PRO A 56 23.69 8.35 19.94
CA PRO A 56 24.66 9.37 19.56
C PRO A 56 25.74 8.89 18.58
N LYS A 57 26.18 7.63 18.69
CA LYS A 57 27.22 7.04 17.83
C LYS A 57 26.74 6.60 16.45
N ILE A 58 25.43 6.56 16.21
CA ILE A 58 24.87 6.22 14.89
C ILE A 58 25.14 7.38 13.93
N SER A 59 25.89 7.11 12.87
CA SER A 59 26.40 8.08 11.90
C SER A 59 25.96 7.82 10.45
N ARG A 60 25.38 6.64 10.20
CA ARG A 60 24.86 6.22 8.88
C ARG A 60 23.62 5.36 9.05
N LEU A 61 22.76 5.33 8.03
CA LEU A 61 21.52 4.55 8.05
C LEU A 61 21.75 3.05 8.29
N SER A 62 22.84 2.48 7.77
CA SER A 62 23.18 1.07 7.98
C SER A 62 23.52 0.70 9.43
N GLU A 63 23.72 1.68 10.31
CA GLU A 63 23.96 1.48 11.75
C GLU A 63 22.67 1.55 12.58
N VAL A 64 21.55 1.93 11.98
CA VAL A 64 20.26 1.97 12.65
C VAL A 64 19.84 0.54 13.02
N PRO A 65 19.44 0.28 14.28
CA PRO A 65 19.03 -1.07 14.69
C PRO A 65 17.71 -1.47 14.01
N PHE A 66 17.71 -2.62 13.35
CA PHE A 66 16.49 -3.21 12.79
C PHE A 66 15.55 -3.70 13.91
N ILE A 67 14.24 -3.49 13.73
CA ILE A 67 13.21 -4.10 14.58
C ILE A 67 12.81 -5.43 13.93
N PRO A 68 13.05 -6.58 14.59
CA PRO A 68 12.63 -7.87 14.05
C PRO A 68 11.10 -7.93 13.88
N VAL A 69 10.62 -8.36 12.70
CA VAL A 69 9.17 -8.48 12.41
C VAL A 69 8.42 -9.32 13.47
N ASN A 70 9.09 -10.34 14.03
CA ASN A 70 8.51 -11.18 15.07
C ASN A 70 8.16 -10.43 16.36
N MET A 71 8.76 -9.26 16.63
CA MET A 71 8.40 -8.44 17.78
C MET A 71 6.99 -7.88 17.66
N PHE A 72 6.56 -7.48 16.46
CA PHE A 72 5.18 -7.02 16.22
C PHE A 72 4.12 -8.11 16.46
N LYS A 73 4.53 -9.39 16.47
CA LYS A 73 3.63 -10.52 16.79
C LYS A 73 3.58 -10.83 18.28
N LYS A 74 4.70 -10.63 18.98
CA LYS A 74 4.87 -11.06 20.38
C LYS A 74 4.61 -9.95 21.39
N PHE A 75 4.76 -8.69 20.98
CA PHE A 75 4.80 -7.55 21.88
C PHE A 75 3.95 -6.41 21.33
N ASP A 76 3.44 -5.59 22.25
CA ASP A 76 2.83 -4.31 21.90
C ASP A 76 3.95 -3.25 21.85
N LEU A 77 4.27 -2.81 20.63
CA LEU A 77 5.34 -1.86 20.35
C LEU A 77 4.83 -0.40 20.34
N LEU A 78 4.01 -0.05 21.34
CA LEU A 78 3.41 1.27 21.48
C LEU A 78 4.48 2.34 21.77
N THR A 79 4.45 3.43 20.99
CA THR A 79 5.29 4.63 21.19
C THR A 79 4.46 5.88 21.54
N CYS A 80 3.16 5.70 21.78
CA CYS A 80 2.21 6.70 22.26
C CYS A 80 1.43 6.12 23.45
N SER A 81 0.60 6.94 24.11
CA SER A 81 -0.33 6.44 25.12
C SER A 81 -1.37 5.50 24.50
N ASN A 82 -2.04 4.66 25.32
CA ASN A 82 -3.10 3.78 24.82
C ASN A 82 -4.32 4.59 24.38
N GLU A 83 -4.57 5.72 25.04
CA GLU A 83 -5.68 6.64 24.80
C GLU A 83 -5.55 7.35 23.43
N ASP A 84 -4.31 7.53 22.95
CA ASP A 84 -4.02 8.14 21.64
C ASP A 84 -4.18 7.18 20.46
N VAL A 85 -4.35 5.88 20.72
CA VAL A 85 -4.49 4.87 19.66
C VAL A 85 -5.86 4.99 19.01
N ILE A 86 -5.88 5.38 17.74
CA ILE A 86 -7.12 5.52 16.95
C ILE A 86 -7.41 4.31 16.07
N ARG A 87 -6.42 3.43 15.86
CA ARG A 87 -6.55 2.25 14.99
C ARG A 87 -5.48 1.20 15.28
N ILE A 88 -5.86 -0.07 15.11
CA ILE A 88 -4.93 -1.20 15.10
C ILE A 88 -4.98 -1.88 13.72
N LEU A 89 -3.81 -2.06 13.11
CA LEU A 89 -3.66 -2.83 11.88
C LEU A 89 -3.14 -4.23 12.20
N ASN A 90 -3.67 -5.22 11.49
CA ASN A 90 -3.22 -6.61 11.58
C ASN A 90 -2.65 -7.07 10.24
N SER A 91 -1.52 -7.78 10.28
CA SER A 91 -1.02 -8.47 9.10
C SER A 91 -1.98 -9.56 8.65
N SER A 92 -1.90 -9.95 7.39
CA SER A 92 -2.64 -11.12 6.88
C SER A 92 -2.13 -12.41 7.55
N SER A 93 -2.93 -13.49 7.51
CA SER A 93 -2.59 -14.80 8.04
C SER A 93 -1.16 -15.21 7.67
N THR A 94 -0.32 -15.38 8.69
CA THR A 94 1.07 -15.81 8.55
C THR A 94 1.17 -17.32 8.83
N THR A 95 2.24 -17.97 8.39
CA THR A 95 2.50 -19.41 8.61
C THR A 95 2.42 -19.83 10.09
N SER A 96 2.62 -18.87 11.01
CA SER A 96 2.55 -19.06 12.45
C SER A 96 1.18 -18.79 13.08
N GLY A 97 0.14 -18.44 12.29
CA GLY A 97 -1.22 -18.14 12.78
C GLY A 97 -1.39 -16.78 13.48
N ILE A 98 -0.33 -16.25 14.10
CA ILE A 98 -0.35 -14.96 14.82
C ILE A 98 -0.03 -13.79 13.85
N PRO A 99 -0.93 -12.80 13.69
CA PRO A 99 -0.66 -11.61 12.89
C PRO A 99 0.24 -10.61 13.63
N SER A 100 1.00 -9.80 12.90
CA SER A 100 1.64 -8.60 13.44
C SER A 100 0.57 -7.58 13.84
N LYS A 101 0.74 -6.90 14.97
CA LYS A 101 -0.11 -5.78 15.43
C LYS A 101 0.63 -4.46 15.31
N ILE A 102 -0.01 -3.47 14.69
CA ILE A 102 0.54 -2.12 14.53
C ILE A 102 -0.48 -1.10 15.03
N TYR A 103 -0.06 -0.31 16.00
CA TYR A 103 -0.87 0.70 16.65
C TYR A 103 -0.63 2.05 16.00
N LEU A 104 -1.71 2.76 15.68
CA LEU A 104 -1.64 4.04 15.00
C LEU A 104 -2.31 5.12 15.83
N ASP A 105 -1.56 6.18 16.09
CA ASP A 105 -2.12 7.46 16.53
C ASP A 105 -2.59 8.30 15.33
N LYS A 106 -3.19 9.46 15.64
CA LYS A 106 -3.71 10.38 14.62
C LYS A 106 -2.63 10.93 13.69
N ILE A 107 -1.48 11.32 14.24
CA ILE A 107 -0.39 11.95 13.48
C ILE A 107 0.21 10.94 12.49
N THR A 108 0.47 9.72 12.94
CA THR A 108 0.97 8.62 12.12
C THR A 108 -0.01 8.31 10.99
N SER A 109 -1.30 8.15 11.29
CA SER A 109 -2.33 7.87 10.27
C SER A 109 -2.38 8.94 9.16
N ILE A 110 -2.23 10.23 9.53
CA ILE A 110 -2.14 11.34 8.57
C ILE A 110 -0.89 11.21 7.70
N ARG A 111 0.28 11.01 8.32
CA ARG A 111 1.56 10.87 7.61
C ARG A 111 1.57 9.67 6.67
N GLN A 112 0.99 8.53 7.07
CA GLN A 112 0.87 7.35 6.21
C GLN A 112 -0.01 7.63 4.98
N THR A 113 -1.12 8.34 5.16
CA THR A 113 -1.99 8.74 4.04
C THR A 113 -1.26 9.71 3.11
N GLN A 114 -0.54 10.69 3.66
CA GLN A 114 0.25 11.64 2.89
C GLN A 114 1.37 10.96 2.11
N GLY A 115 2.13 10.07 2.76
CA GLY A 115 3.19 9.29 2.10
C GLY A 115 2.66 8.49 0.93
N LEU A 116 1.54 7.78 1.12
CA LEU A 116 0.90 7.02 0.05
C LEU A 116 0.47 7.91 -1.12
N VAL A 117 -0.27 8.99 -0.83
CA VAL A 117 -0.78 9.90 -1.87
C VAL A 117 0.38 10.56 -2.64
N ASN A 118 1.42 11.01 -1.93
CA ASN A 118 2.56 11.66 -2.58
C ASN A 118 3.45 10.68 -3.35
N THR A 119 3.49 9.41 -2.97
CA THR A 119 4.14 8.37 -3.77
C THR A 119 3.34 8.09 -5.04
N LEU A 120 2.02 7.90 -4.92
CA LEU A 120 1.18 7.49 -6.05
C LEU A 120 0.93 8.62 -7.06
N LYS A 121 0.86 9.89 -6.64
CA LYS A 121 0.58 11.02 -7.55
C LYS A 121 1.58 11.11 -8.71
N ASP A 122 2.82 10.66 -8.53
CA ASP A 122 3.86 10.69 -9.56
C ASP A 122 3.63 9.62 -10.65
N PHE A 123 2.84 8.58 -10.37
CA PHE A 123 2.48 7.51 -11.32
C PHE A 123 1.09 7.68 -11.92
N ILE A 124 0.11 8.11 -11.10
CA ILE A 124 -1.31 8.19 -11.50
C ILE A 124 -1.84 9.63 -11.65
N GLY A 125 -1.02 10.63 -11.33
CA GLY A 125 -1.41 12.04 -11.38
C GLY A 125 -2.17 12.50 -10.13
N LYS A 126 -2.48 13.81 -10.08
CA LYS A 126 -3.12 14.46 -8.92
C LYS A 126 -4.66 14.50 -9.00
N SER A 127 -5.22 14.35 -10.20
CA SER A 127 -6.66 14.52 -10.45
C SER A 127 -7.46 13.35 -9.87
N ARG A 128 -8.50 13.70 -9.10
CA ARG A 128 -9.54 12.75 -8.68
C ARG A 128 -10.35 12.29 -9.88
N ARG A 129 -10.64 11.00 -9.97
CA ARG A 129 -11.36 10.41 -11.11
C ARG A 129 -12.19 9.19 -10.71
N PRO A 130 -13.12 8.70 -11.54
CA PRO A 130 -13.92 7.53 -11.21
C PRO A 130 -13.02 6.33 -10.88
N LEU A 131 -13.29 5.68 -9.74
CA LEU A 131 -12.54 4.53 -9.25
C LEU A 131 -13.40 3.27 -9.31
N LEU A 132 -12.94 2.28 -10.09
CA LEU A 132 -13.48 0.92 -10.09
C LEU A 132 -12.66 0.04 -9.15
N ILE A 133 -13.27 -0.44 -8.07
CA ILE A 133 -12.65 -1.37 -7.15
C ILE A 133 -13.05 -2.79 -7.56
N LEU A 134 -12.07 -3.66 -7.86
CA LEU A 134 -12.27 -5.08 -8.15
C LEU A 134 -12.44 -5.88 -6.85
N ASP A 135 -13.55 -5.56 -6.19
CA ASP A 135 -13.92 -6.05 -4.86
C ASP A 135 -15.42 -5.84 -4.64
N THR A 136 -15.87 -6.20 -3.43
CA THR A 136 -17.18 -5.88 -2.86
C THR A 136 -17.05 -4.72 -1.90
N GLU A 137 -18.14 -3.98 -1.71
CA GLU A 137 -18.20 -2.91 -0.71
C GLU A 137 -17.98 -3.40 0.73
N ALA A 138 -18.25 -4.68 1.00
CA ALA A 138 -18.13 -5.26 2.34
C ALA A 138 -16.70 -5.18 2.92
N VAL A 139 -15.67 -5.09 2.07
CA VAL A 139 -14.26 -4.94 2.48
C VAL A 139 -13.99 -3.62 3.22
N ASN A 140 -14.85 -2.62 3.03
CA ASN A 140 -14.71 -1.29 3.61
C ASN A 140 -15.60 -1.04 4.82
N ARG A 141 -16.35 -2.05 5.30
CA ARG A 141 -17.20 -1.94 6.50
C ARG A 141 -16.39 -1.40 7.69
N LYS A 142 -17.05 -0.57 8.51
CA LYS A 142 -16.45 -0.01 9.73
C LYS A 142 -16.14 -1.16 10.70
N SER A 143 -14.87 -1.36 10.98
CA SER A 143 -14.33 -2.25 12.00
C SER A 143 -13.10 -1.55 12.60
N ASP A 144 -12.86 -1.76 13.88
CA ASP A 144 -11.68 -1.25 14.59
C ASP A 144 -10.38 -1.91 14.07
N VAL A 145 -10.52 -3.08 13.44
CA VAL A 145 -9.43 -3.82 12.78
C VAL A 145 -9.53 -3.63 11.27
N LEU A 146 -8.49 -3.04 10.70
CA LEU A 146 -8.37 -2.87 9.26
C LEU A 146 -7.44 -3.92 8.65
N SER A 147 -7.95 -4.70 7.70
CA SER A 147 -7.12 -5.61 6.90
C SER A 147 -6.23 -4.82 5.93
N ALA A 148 -5.10 -5.40 5.52
CA ALA A 148 -4.22 -4.81 4.49
C ALA A 148 -4.99 -4.48 3.19
N ARG A 149 -5.94 -5.33 2.80
CA ARG A 149 -6.84 -5.13 1.66
C ARG A 149 -7.72 -3.89 1.81
N GLY A 150 -8.36 -3.72 2.96
CA GLY A 150 -9.16 -2.53 3.26
C GLY A 150 -8.32 -1.26 3.40
N ALA A 151 -7.11 -1.36 3.97
CA ALA A 151 -6.18 -0.24 4.09
C ALA A 151 -5.75 0.30 2.73
N ALA A 152 -5.37 -0.59 1.81
CA ALA A 152 -4.99 -0.20 0.46
C ALA A 152 -6.17 0.44 -0.29
N ILE A 153 -7.38 -0.13 -0.22
CA ILE A 153 -8.58 0.47 -0.84
C ILE A 153 -8.85 1.87 -0.30
N ARG A 154 -8.81 2.06 1.02
CA ARG A 154 -9.02 3.38 1.64
C ARG A 154 -7.97 4.38 1.18
N GLY A 155 -6.71 3.95 1.08
CA GLY A 155 -5.62 4.77 0.59
C GLY A 155 -5.80 5.23 -0.86
N ILE A 156 -6.18 4.32 -1.76
CA ILE A 156 -6.47 4.66 -3.17
C ILE A 156 -7.72 5.52 -3.29
N SER A 157 -8.69 5.40 -2.38
CA SER A 157 -9.93 6.19 -2.41
C SER A 157 -9.70 7.71 -2.31
N SER A 158 -8.53 8.16 -1.83
CA SER A 158 -8.13 9.57 -1.88
C SER A 158 -8.07 10.14 -3.32
N PHE A 159 -7.88 9.28 -4.33
CA PHE A 159 -7.86 9.65 -5.75
C PHE A 159 -9.23 9.45 -6.44
N ALA A 160 -10.26 9.03 -5.72
CA ALA A 160 -11.57 8.73 -6.30
C ALA A 160 -12.46 9.98 -6.34
N SER A 161 -13.05 10.32 -7.49
CA SER A 161 -14.18 11.27 -7.56
C SER A 161 -15.52 10.58 -7.27
N SER A 162 -15.62 9.31 -7.64
CA SER A 162 -16.71 8.38 -7.32
C SER A 162 -16.12 6.98 -7.19
N ILE A 163 -16.80 6.09 -6.44
CA ILE A 163 -16.35 4.72 -6.21
C ILE A 163 -17.41 3.75 -6.70
N THR A 164 -17.00 2.75 -7.50
CA THR A 164 -17.83 1.63 -7.94
C THR A 164 -17.14 0.33 -7.59
N TYR A 165 -17.82 -0.59 -6.90
CA TYR A 165 -17.31 -1.94 -6.62
C TYR A 165 -17.76 -2.90 -7.71
N ALA A 166 -16.85 -3.60 -8.39
CA ALA A 166 -17.17 -4.45 -9.55
C ALA A 166 -17.78 -5.81 -9.17
N MET A 167 -17.74 -6.20 -7.90
CA MET A 167 -18.13 -7.54 -7.46
C MET A 167 -19.15 -7.49 -6.31
N ASP A 168 -19.89 -8.59 -6.17
CA ASP A 168 -20.76 -8.87 -5.04
C ASP A 168 -20.35 -10.20 -4.38
N ARG A 169 -20.79 -10.42 -3.13
CA ARG A 169 -20.59 -11.71 -2.46
C ARG A 169 -21.58 -12.73 -3.03
N LYS A 170 -21.07 -13.90 -3.43
CA LYS A 170 -21.84 -15.10 -3.77
C LYS A 170 -21.46 -16.20 -2.77
N GLY A 171 -22.14 -16.22 -1.63
CA GLY A 171 -21.73 -17.01 -0.47
C GLY A 171 -20.35 -16.56 0.03
N GLU A 172 -19.42 -17.51 0.12
CA GLU A 172 -18.01 -17.24 0.49
C GLU A 172 -17.17 -16.70 -0.67
N ASN A 173 -17.68 -16.75 -1.90
CA ASN A 173 -16.95 -16.36 -3.10
C ASN A 173 -17.28 -14.93 -3.54
N LEU A 174 -16.40 -14.38 -4.39
CA LEU A 174 -16.63 -13.14 -5.12
C LEU A 174 -17.18 -13.47 -6.51
N GLY A 175 -18.18 -12.70 -6.95
CA GLY A 175 -18.71 -12.78 -8.30
C GLY A 175 -18.80 -11.40 -8.94
N ILE A 176 -18.44 -11.30 -10.22
CA ILE A 176 -18.52 -10.07 -11.00
C ILE A 176 -19.98 -9.66 -11.17
N ASN A 177 -20.28 -8.39 -10.90
CA ASN A 177 -21.55 -7.76 -11.26
C ASN A 177 -21.43 -7.17 -12.67
N LEU A 178 -21.81 -7.95 -13.68
CA LEU A 178 -21.65 -7.56 -15.10
C LEU A 178 -22.46 -6.32 -15.46
N SER A 179 -23.67 -6.17 -14.93
CA SER A 179 -24.51 -5.00 -15.21
C SER A 179 -23.87 -3.71 -14.69
N ARG A 180 -23.32 -3.74 -13.45
CA ARG A 180 -22.60 -2.61 -12.86
C ARG A 180 -21.30 -2.31 -13.61
N LEU A 181 -20.58 -3.36 -14.02
CA LEU A 181 -19.35 -3.22 -14.79
C LEU A 181 -19.61 -2.57 -16.16
N LYS A 182 -20.64 -3.01 -16.89
CA LYS A 182 -21.03 -2.41 -18.17
C LYS A 182 -21.56 -0.99 -18.03
N LYS A 183 -22.30 -0.69 -16.95
CA LYS A 183 -22.69 0.69 -16.63
C LYS A 183 -21.46 1.58 -16.42
N PHE A 184 -20.51 1.13 -15.60
CA PHE A 184 -19.26 1.87 -15.35
C PHE A 184 -18.47 2.12 -16.64
N GLU A 185 -18.36 1.09 -17.50
CA GLU A 185 -17.71 1.22 -18.81
C GLU A 185 -18.39 2.29 -19.68
N ASN A 186 -19.71 2.22 -19.83
CA ASN A 186 -20.46 3.15 -20.68
C ASN A 186 -20.36 4.61 -20.20
N GLU A 187 -20.37 4.83 -18.88
CA GLU A 187 -20.27 6.17 -18.30
C GLU A 187 -18.86 6.78 -18.39
N ASN A 188 -17.83 5.96 -18.61
CA ASN A 188 -16.43 6.37 -18.45
C ASN A 188 -15.47 5.97 -19.58
N ARG A 189 -15.96 5.40 -20.69
CA ARG A 189 -15.16 4.93 -21.85
C ARG A 189 -14.03 5.89 -22.26
N ASP A 190 -14.35 7.18 -22.43
CA ASP A 190 -13.40 8.18 -22.93
C ASP A 190 -12.70 8.99 -21.83
N LYS A 191 -12.95 8.65 -20.56
CA LYS A 191 -12.43 9.35 -19.38
C LYS A 191 -11.21 8.61 -18.83
N GLU A 192 -10.33 9.36 -18.17
CA GLU A 192 -9.34 8.74 -17.31
C GLU A 192 -10.05 8.14 -16.09
N VAL A 193 -9.82 6.85 -15.82
CA VAL A 193 -10.36 6.16 -14.64
C VAL A 193 -9.25 5.47 -13.89
N LEU A 194 -9.45 5.27 -12.59
CA LEU A 194 -8.60 4.39 -11.79
C LEU A 194 -9.31 3.07 -11.60
N VAL A 195 -8.52 2.00 -11.60
CA VAL A 195 -8.96 0.68 -11.18
C VAL A 195 -8.05 0.20 -10.06
N TYR A 196 -8.61 -0.42 -9.03
CA TYR A 196 -7.83 -1.02 -7.97
C TYR A 196 -8.30 -2.42 -7.62
N GLY A 197 -7.38 -3.33 -7.36
CA GLY A 197 -7.69 -4.65 -6.80
C GLY A 197 -6.46 -5.33 -6.22
N PHE A 198 -6.69 -6.37 -5.41
CA PHE A 198 -5.60 -7.27 -5.02
C PHE A 198 -5.22 -8.17 -6.18
N THR A 199 -3.92 -8.38 -6.45
CA THR A 199 -3.43 -9.10 -7.64
C THR A 199 -4.10 -10.47 -7.81
N TYR A 200 -4.19 -11.25 -6.72
CA TYR A 200 -4.88 -12.55 -6.72
C TYR A 200 -6.36 -12.47 -7.09
N ILE A 201 -7.07 -11.42 -6.67
CA ILE A 201 -8.50 -11.26 -6.92
C ILE A 201 -8.73 -10.81 -8.35
N ILE A 202 -7.93 -9.86 -8.84
CA ILE A 202 -7.91 -9.45 -10.23
C ILE A 202 -7.71 -10.68 -11.10
N TRP A 203 -6.70 -11.49 -10.81
CA TRP A 203 -6.43 -12.68 -11.61
C TRP A 203 -7.55 -13.73 -11.54
N SER A 204 -7.82 -14.25 -10.34
CA SER A 204 -8.63 -15.45 -10.15
C SER A 204 -10.14 -15.21 -10.26
N LYS A 205 -10.62 -14.01 -9.93
CA LYS A 205 -12.05 -13.69 -9.86
C LYS A 205 -12.50 -12.67 -10.90
N PHE A 206 -11.58 -11.99 -11.59
CA PHE A 206 -11.90 -11.00 -12.62
C PHE A 206 -11.41 -11.43 -14.00
N VAL A 207 -10.10 -11.42 -14.23
CA VAL A 207 -9.47 -11.69 -15.54
C VAL A 207 -9.83 -13.08 -16.04
N LYS A 208 -9.59 -14.14 -15.24
CA LYS A 208 -9.95 -15.51 -15.63
C LYS A 208 -11.44 -15.66 -15.94
N GLU A 209 -12.30 -15.00 -15.17
CA GLU A 209 -13.76 -15.11 -15.32
C GLU A 209 -14.29 -14.36 -16.55
N LEU A 210 -13.77 -13.18 -16.86
CA LEU A 210 -14.14 -12.45 -18.08
C LEU A 210 -13.60 -13.14 -19.34
N LYS A 211 -12.36 -13.65 -19.29
CA LYS A 211 -11.78 -14.45 -20.39
C LYS A 211 -12.60 -15.69 -20.71
N LYS A 212 -13.02 -16.47 -19.70
CA LYS A 212 -13.90 -17.64 -19.90
C LYS A 212 -15.21 -17.28 -20.60
N ARG A 213 -15.72 -16.06 -20.40
CA ARG A 213 -16.97 -15.56 -20.98
C ARG A 213 -16.76 -14.82 -22.30
N ASN A 214 -15.53 -14.72 -22.78
CA ASN A 214 -15.13 -13.91 -23.92
C ASN A 214 -15.61 -12.44 -23.82
N ILE A 215 -15.48 -11.86 -22.62
CA ILE A 215 -15.85 -10.46 -22.34
C ILE A 215 -14.58 -9.63 -22.20
N SER A 216 -14.52 -8.54 -22.95
CA SER A 216 -13.58 -7.44 -22.75
C SER A 216 -14.33 -6.14 -22.45
N LEU A 217 -13.59 -5.19 -21.87
CA LEU A 217 -14.01 -3.81 -21.65
C LEU A 217 -13.23 -2.90 -22.62
N SER A 218 -13.73 -1.70 -22.82
CA SER A 218 -13.10 -0.63 -23.58
C SER A 218 -12.87 0.56 -22.65
N LEU A 219 -11.76 0.53 -21.93
CA LEU A 219 -11.33 1.60 -21.02
C LEU A 219 -9.87 1.99 -21.32
N PRO A 220 -9.57 2.51 -22.52
CA PRO A 220 -8.19 2.70 -22.99
C PRO A 220 -7.36 3.69 -22.17
N LYS A 221 -8.00 4.63 -21.46
CA LYS A 221 -7.35 5.64 -20.60
C LYS A 221 -7.32 5.27 -19.13
N MET A 222 -7.70 4.04 -18.78
CA MET A 222 -7.64 3.57 -17.40
C MET A 222 -6.20 3.36 -16.94
N LYS A 223 -5.96 3.56 -15.65
CA LYS A 223 -4.79 3.02 -14.95
C LYS A 223 -5.23 2.06 -13.85
N LEU A 224 -4.65 0.88 -13.81
CA LEU A 224 -4.89 -0.13 -12.79
C LEU A 224 -3.74 -0.13 -11.79
N LEU A 225 -4.05 0.13 -10.53
CA LEU A 225 -3.15 -0.13 -9.41
C LEU A 225 -3.48 -1.48 -8.80
N HIS A 226 -2.49 -2.31 -8.54
CA HIS A 226 -2.69 -3.55 -7.80
C HIS A 226 -1.59 -3.79 -6.77
N SER A 227 -1.89 -4.64 -5.79
CA SER A 227 -0.94 -5.03 -4.76
C SER A 227 -1.26 -6.38 -4.15
N GLY A 228 -0.24 -7.01 -3.56
CA GLY A 228 -0.37 -8.24 -2.76
C GLY A 228 -0.78 -9.48 -3.55
N GLY A 229 -0.79 -10.65 -2.90
CA GLY A 229 -1.33 -11.88 -3.51
C GLY A 229 -0.44 -12.60 -4.53
N TRP A 230 0.74 -12.09 -4.88
CA TRP A 230 1.68 -12.74 -5.81
C TRP A 230 2.04 -14.17 -5.43
N LYS A 231 2.18 -14.49 -4.14
CA LYS A 231 2.46 -15.87 -3.68
C LYS A 231 1.44 -16.90 -4.18
N LYS A 232 0.16 -16.51 -4.33
CA LYS A 232 -0.90 -17.39 -4.86
C LYS A 232 -0.84 -17.52 -6.39
N LEU A 233 -0.36 -16.49 -7.09
CA LEU A 233 -0.16 -16.55 -8.55
C LEU A 233 1.05 -17.42 -8.90
N VAL A 234 2.12 -17.35 -8.12
CA VAL A 234 3.30 -18.20 -8.31
C VAL A 234 2.92 -19.69 -8.18
N SER A 235 2.05 -20.06 -7.24
CA SER A 235 1.51 -21.43 -7.17
C SER A 235 0.65 -21.82 -8.37
N GLU A 236 0.14 -20.85 -9.14
CA GLU A 236 -0.56 -21.06 -10.40
C GLU A 236 0.37 -20.91 -11.63
N SER A 237 1.69 -20.77 -11.44
CA SER A 237 2.70 -20.53 -12.49
C SER A 237 2.47 -19.26 -13.32
N VAL A 238 1.85 -18.23 -12.73
CA VAL A 238 1.54 -16.97 -13.41
C VAL A 238 2.61 -15.94 -13.11
N GLY A 239 3.32 -15.53 -14.16
CA GLY A 239 4.33 -14.47 -14.12
C GLY A 239 3.74 -13.07 -14.24
N LYS A 240 4.58 -12.06 -13.99
CA LYS A 240 4.19 -10.63 -14.08
C LYS A 240 3.77 -10.22 -15.49
N GLU A 241 4.52 -10.64 -16.50
CA GLU A 241 4.22 -10.36 -17.91
C GLU A 241 2.86 -10.94 -18.33
N GLU A 242 2.58 -12.20 -18.00
CA GLU A 242 1.29 -12.83 -18.29
C GLU A 242 0.13 -12.13 -17.58
N PHE A 243 0.32 -11.79 -16.30
CA PHE A 243 -0.70 -11.05 -15.54
C PHE A 243 -0.98 -9.69 -16.18
N ASN A 244 0.05 -8.92 -16.50
CA ASN A 244 -0.08 -7.59 -17.09
C ASN A 244 -0.75 -7.64 -18.47
N GLY A 245 -0.27 -8.50 -19.38
CA GLY A 245 -0.83 -8.63 -20.73
C GLY A 245 -2.30 -9.04 -20.73
N ARG A 246 -2.66 -10.09 -19.97
CA ARG A 246 -4.07 -10.54 -19.93
C ARG A 246 -4.98 -9.56 -19.23
N THR A 247 -4.48 -8.85 -18.21
CA THR A 247 -5.26 -7.81 -17.53
C THR A 247 -5.50 -6.63 -18.46
N ALA A 248 -4.45 -6.18 -19.16
CA ALA A 248 -4.54 -5.10 -20.14
C ALA A 248 -5.55 -5.42 -21.26
N GLU A 249 -5.51 -6.65 -21.78
CA GLU A 249 -6.45 -7.11 -22.82
C GLU A 249 -7.91 -7.13 -22.31
N VAL A 250 -8.16 -7.61 -21.09
CA VAL A 250 -9.51 -7.62 -20.50
C VAL A 250 -10.07 -6.20 -20.33
N PHE A 251 -9.22 -5.22 -20.02
CA PHE A 251 -9.63 -3.83 -19.86
C PHE A 251 -9.63 -3.02 -21.16
N GLY A 252 -9.05 -3.55 -22.24
CA GLY A 252 -8.85 -2.81 -23.49
C GLY A 252 -7.92 -1.61 -23.31
N THR A 253 -6.81 -1.81 -22.58
CA THR A 253 -5.78 -0.79 -22.28
C THR A 253 -4.38 -1.29 -22.63
N GLU A 254 -3.37 -0.44 -22.49
CA GLU A 254 -1.96 -0.80 -22.67
C GLU A 254 -1.36 -1.42 -21.40
N GLU A 255 -0.40 -2.34 -21.53
CA GLU A 255 0.27 -3.00 -20.38
C GLU A 255 0.93 -2.02 -19.42
N LYS A 256 1.47 -0.90 -19.93
CA LYS A 256 2.08 0.17 -19.11
C LYS A 256 1.10 0.80 -18.11
N ASN A 257 -0.21 0.60 -18.30
CA ASN A 257 -1.24 1.08 -17.40
C ASN A 257 -1.53 0.10 -16.25
N ILE A 258 -0.89 -1.07 -16.21
CA ILE A 258 -1.01 -2.07 -15.14
C ILE A 258 0.17 -1.90 -14.18
N LEU A 259 -0.10 -1.25 -13.05
CA LEU A 259 0.89 -0.78 -12.09
C LEU A 259 0.81 -1.61 -10.81
N ASP A 260 1.84 -2.42 -10.57
CA ASP A 260 2.00 -3.12 -9.29
C ASP A 260 2.65 -2.19 -8.26
N PHE A 261 2.15 -2.20 -7.04
CA PHE A 261 2.86 -1.64 -5.91
C PHE A 261 2.99 -2.65 -4.78
N TYR A 262 4.14 -2.59 -4.12
CA TYR A 262 4.43 -3.37 -2.93
C TYR A 262 4.33 -2.48 -1.69
N GLY A 263 3.82 -3.06 -0.60
CA GLY A 263 3.78 -2.42 0.71
C GLY A 263 3.63 -3.47 1.80
N MET A 264 4.01 -3.10 3.02
CA MET A 264 3.89 -3.93 4.21
C MET A 264 2.95 -3.27 5.21
N VAL A 265 2.26 -4.06 6.03
CA VAL A 265 1.36 -3.51 7.05
C VAL A 265 2.16 -2.80 8.16
N GLU A 266 3.38 -3.28 8.40
CA GLU A 266 4.34 -2.72 9.35
C GLU A 266 4.83 -1.32 8.95
N GLN A 267 4.74 -0.98 7.65
CA GLN A 267 5.17 0.29 7.08
C GLN A 267 4.05 0.90 6.23
N LEU A 268 2.80 0.83 6.71
CA LEU A 268 1.67 1.34 5.94
C LEU A 268 1.93 2.81 5.53
N GLY A 269 1.60 3.16 4.29
CA GLY A 269 1.89 4.48 3.72
C GLY A 269 3.22 4.57 2.96
N VAL A 270 4.16 3.66 3.22
CA VAL A 270 5.34 3.45 2.37
C VAL A 270 4.99 2.39 1.33
N VAL A 271 4.97 2.77 0.06
CA VAL A 271 4.75 1.84 -1.05
C VAL A 271 5.83 2.00 -2.11
N PHE A 272 6.13 0.90 -2.78
CA PHE A 272 7.11 0.83 -3.84
C PHE A 272 6.39 0.46 -5.13
N VAL A 273 6.28 1.42 -6.03
CA VAL A 273 5.48 1.30 -7.26
C VAL A 273 6.40 0.94 -8.42
N ASP A 274 5.96 0.03 -9.28
CA ASP A 274 6.67 -0.32 -10.50
C ASP A 274 6.60 0.80 -11.54
N CYS A 275 7.71 1.08 -12.22
CA CYS A 275 7.69 1.83 -13.47
C CYS A 275 7.44 0.94 -14.69
N GLU A 276 7.37 1.58 -15.86
CA GLU A 276 7.23 0.94 -17.17
C GLU A 276 8.34 -0.07 -17.49
N TYR A 277 9.52 0.05 -16.86
CA TYR A 277 10.64 -0.89 -17.00
C TYR A 277 10.59 -2.04 -15.96
N GLY A 278 9.56 -2.07 -15.12
CA GLY A 278 9.35 -3.13 -14.14
C GLY A 278 10.14 -3.02 -12.85
N TYR A 279 10.85 -1.91 -12.60
CA TYR A 279 11.57 -1.64 -11.36
C TYR A 279 10.70 -0.92 -10.33
N LYS A 280 10.83 -1.32 -9.06
CA LYS A 280 10.18 -0.67 -7.92
C LYS A 280 10.95 0.58 -7.51
N HIS A 281 10.27 1.71 -7.45
CA HIS A 281 10.86 2.97 -6.99
C HIS A 281 10.68 3.16 -5.50
N ILE A 282 11.73 3.66 -4.84
CA ILE A 282 11.78 3.94 -3.40
C ILE A 282 11.46 5.43 -3.19
N PRO A 283 10.39 5.79 -2.46
CA PRO A 283 10.05 7.19 -2.21
C PRO A 283 11.14 7.87 -1.37
N ASP A 284 11.20 9.20 -1.41
CA ASP A 284 12.30 9.94 -0.78
C ASP A 284 12.29 9.83 0.75
N PHE A 285 11.13 9.53 1.35
CA PHE A 285 10.99 9.26 2.77
C PHE A 285 11.30 7.80 3.18
N ALA A 286 11.87 7.00 2.29
CA ALA A 286 12.27 5.61 2.54
C ALA A 286 13.71 5.33 2.10
N ASP A 287 14.34 4.36 2.75
CA ASP A 287 15.66 3.84 2.38
C ASP A 287 15.55 2.55 1.56
N GLY A 288 16.52 2.33 0.68
CA GLY A 288 16.58 1.27 -0.32
C GLY A 288 17.57 0.17 -0.03
#